data_AF-A0A497JKN5-F1
#
_entry.id   AF-A0A497JKN5-F1
#
_cell.length_a   1.000
_cell.length_b   1.000
_cell.length_c   1.000
_cell.angle_alpha   90.00
_cell.angle_beta   90.00
_cell.angle_gamma   90.00
#
_symmetry.space_group_name_H-M   'P 1'
#
loop_
_entity.id
_entity.type
_entity.pdbx_description
1 polymer ?
#
loop_
_entity_poly.entity_id
_entity_poly.type
_entity_poly.pdbx_seq_one_letter_code
_entity_poly.pdbx_strand_id
1 'polypeptide(L)' 'MVSVKVYPENPVQGDVVKAVIRADPNEEIPVTISFTKVLPVVNDKYEWRINGVNILQTPNSFTIKALNVKNLHVAVKILF' A
#
# COMPACT_ATOMS: atom_id res chain seq x y z
N MET A 1 -15.69 21.11 -2.99
CA MET A 1 -14.94 20.56 -4.16
C MET A 1 -13.68 19.86 -3.67
N VAL A 2 -13.58 18.54 -3.88
CA VAL A 2 -12.41 17.78 -3.44
C VAL A 2 -11.22 18.06 -4.36
N SER A 3 -10.06 18.37 -3.76
CA SER A 3 -8.79 18.44 -4.48
C SER A 3 -7.73 17.59 -3.79
N VAL A 4 -7.02 16.77 -4.56
CA VAL A 4 -5.93 15.92 -4.07
C VAL A 4 -4.64 16.35 -4.77
N LYS A 5 -3.58 16.56 -4.00
CA LYS A 5 -2.22 16.79 -4.50
C LYS A 5 -1.25 15.84 -3.82
N VAL A 6 -0.34 15.23 -4.59
CA VAL A 6 0.67 14.29 -4.07
C VAL A 6 2.06 14.85 -4.38
N TYR A 7 2.96 14.75 -3.40
CA TYR A 7 4.34 15.23 -3.49
C TYR A 7 5.34 14.17 -3.01
N PRO A 8 6.48 14.02 -3.70
CA PRO A 8 6.77 14.58 -5.03
C PRO A 8 5.86 13.96 -6.10
N GLU A 9 5.68 14.63 -7.24
CA GLU A 9 4.85 14.12 -8.35
C GLU A 9 5.40 12.83 -8.94
N ASN A 10 6.74 12.68 -8.93
CA ASN A 10 7.45 11.51 -9.41
C ASN A 10 8.36 10.97 -8.29
N PRO A 11 7.80 10.28 -7.29
CA PRO A 11 8.58 9.75 -6.18
C PRO A 11 9.52 8.64 -6.62
N VAL A 12 10.70 8.61 -6.00
CA VAL A 12 11.67 7.52 -6.13
C VAL A 12 11.80 6.74 -4.82
N GLN A 13 12.48 5.60 -4.89
CA GLN A 13 12.72 4.78 -3.70
C GLN A 13 13.48 5.60 -2.64
N GLY A 14 12.89 5.67 -1.44
CA GLY A 14 13.43 6.43 -0.31
C GLY A 14 12.72 7.76 -0.05
N ASP A 15 11.90 8.24 -1.00
CA ASP A 15 11.14 9.48 -0.82
C ASP A 15 10.00 9.31 0.20
N VAL A 16 9.71 10.40 0.92
CA VAL A 16 8.50 10.54 1.72
C VAL A 16 7.39 11.12 0.84
N VAL A 17 6.34 10.34 0.62
CA VAL A 17 5.17 10.77 -0.16
C VAL A 17 4.17 11.49 0.74
N LYS A 18 3.81 12.72 0.38
CA LYS A 18 2.79 13.54 1.07
C LYS A 18 1.57 13.75 0.19
N ALA A 19 0.41 13.34 0.67
CA ALA A 19 -0.88 13.70 0.07
C ALA A 19 -1.51 14.88 0.82
N VAL A 20 -1.97 15.89 0.08
CA VAL A 20 -2.73 17.03 0.59
C VAL A 20 -4.12 16.97 0.01
N ILE A 21 -5.11 16.82 0.88
CA ILE A 21 -6.52 16.71 0.50
C ILE A 21 -7.26 17.93 1.03
N ARG A 22 -8.07 18.56 0.18
CA ARG A 22 -9.04 19.59 0.58
C ARG A 22 -10.42 19.09 0.25
N ALA A 23 -11.34 19.23 1.18
CA ALA A 23 -12.71 18.74 1.10
C ALA A 23 -13.64 19.64 1.92
N ASP A 24 -14.94 19.44 1.72
CA ASP A 24 -15.94 20.20 2.43
C ASP A 24 -16.13 19.63 3.86
N PRO A 25 -16.64 20.42 4.83
CA PRO A 25 -16.85 19.92 6.19
C PRO A 25 -17.75 18.69 6.22
N ASN A 26 -17.38 17.70 7.05
CA ASN A 26 -18.07 16.41 7.21
C ASN A 26 -18.04 15.48 5.97
N GLU A 27 -17.20 15.76 4.98
CA GLU A 27 -16.99 14.87 3.84
C GLU A 27 -16.07 13.70 4.22
N GLU A 28 -16.50 12.47 3.93
CA GLU A 28 -15.68 11.27 4.11
C GLU A 28 -14.88 10.96 2.84
N ILE A 29 -13.56 10.82 2.98
CA ILE A 29 -12.67 10.59 1.84
C ILE A 29 -11.92 9.27 2.05
N PRO A 30 -12.23 8.22 1.27
CA PRO A 30 -11.48 6.97 1.34
C PRO A 30 -10.09 7.17 0.73
N VAL A 31 -9.06 6.87 1.52
CA VAL A 31 -7.66 6.87 1.06
C VAL A 31 -7.22 5.42 0.86
N THR A 32 -6.76 5.10 -0.35
CA THR A 32 -6.19 3.78 -0.68
C THR A 32 -4.77 3.95 -1.19
N ILE A 33 -3.87 3.12 -0.66
CA ILE A 33 -2.47 3.08 -1.08
C ILE A 33 -2.21 1.66 -1.63
N SER A 34 -1.74 1.57 -2.87
CA SER A 34 -1.43 0.30 -3.52
C SER A 34 0.02 0.26 -3.99
N PHE A 35 0.71 -0.85 -3.71
CA PHE A 35 2.05 -1.12 -4.21
C PHE A 35 2.01 -2.33 -5.13
N THR A 36 2.76 -2.28 -6.23
CA THR A 36 2.90 -3.40 -7.16
C THR A 36 4.37 -3.70 -7.37
N LYS A 37 4.72 -4.98 -7.36
CA LYS A 37 6.08 -5.45 -7.60
C LYS A 37 6.06 -6.70 -8.47
N VAL A 38 6.89 -6.71 -9.51
CA VAL A 38 7.19 -7.92 -10.26
C VAL A 38 8.29 -8.67 -9.51
N LEU A 39 8.07 -9.95 -9.22
CA LEU A 39 9.01 -10.79 -8.49
C LEU A 39 9.56 -11.87 -9.43
N PRO A 40 10.88 -12.08 -9.47
CA PRO A 40 11.43 -13.25 -10.14
C PRO A 40 11.11 -14.51 -9.33
N VAL A 41 10.95 -15.63 -10.03
CA VAL A 41 10.90 -16.96 -9.41
C VAL A 41 12.32 -17.49 -9.33
N VAL A 42 12.75 -17.89 -8.14
CA VAL A 42 14.08 -18.47 -7.90
C VAL A 42 13.89 -19.79 -7.18
N ASN A 43 14.43 -20.88 -7.76
CA ASN A 43 14.29 -22.24 -7.23
C ASN A 43 12.82 -22.61 -6.95
N ASP A 44 11.95 -22.34 -7.93
CA ASP A 44 10.50 -22.58 -7.87
C ASP A 44 9.74 -21.85 -6.75
N LYS A 45 10.35 -20.79 -6.19
CA LYS A 45 9.79 -20.01 -5.09
C LYS A 45 9.78 -18.52 -5.42
N TYR A 46 8.82 -17.81 -4.84
CA TYR A 46 8.73 -16.36 -4.80
C TYR A 46 8.40 -15.94 -3.37
N GLU A 47 9.02 -14.85 -2.91
CA GLU A 47 8.77 -14.28 -1.59
C GLU A 47 8.79 -12.76 -1.69
N TRP A 48 7.81 -12.11 -1.06
CA TRP A 48 7.83 -10.66 -0.84
C TRP A 48 7.61 -10.36 0.63
N ARG A 49 8.66 -9.85 1.27
CA ARG A 49 8.59 -9.32 2.63
C ARG A 49 8.32 -7.83 2.55
N ILE A 50 7.19 -7.43 3.12
CA ILE A 50 6.79 -6.04 3.27
C ILE A 50 7.05 -5.67 4.73
N ASN A 51 8.08 -4.86 4.97
CA ASN A 51 8.48 -4.41 6.31
C ASN A 51 8.16 -2.92 6.48
N GLY A 52 7.98 -2.47 7.72
CA GLY A 52 7.83 -1.04 8.04
C GLY A 52 6.52 -0.41 7.59
N VAL A 53 5.51 -1.20 7.21
CA VAL A 53 4.16 -0.69 6.95
C VAL A 53 3.42 -0.57 8.27
N ASN A 54 3.06 0.67 8.63
CA ASN A 54 2.19 0.94 9.76
C ASN A 54 0.77 1.20 9.23
N ILE A 55 -0.16 0.29 9.53
CA ILE A 55 -1.56 0.44 9.15
C ILE A 55 -2.27 1.12 10.32
N LEU A 56 -2.37 2.44 10.24
CA LEU A 56 -2.96 3.27 11.27
C LEU A 56 -4.50 3.22 11.20
N GLN A 57 -5.14 3.21 12.38
CA GLN A 57 -6.59 3.33 12.64
C GLN A 57 -7.48 2.24 12.04
N THR A 58 -8.48 1.81 12.80
CA THR A 58 -9.56 0.93 12.33
C THR A 58 -10.85 1.76 12.14
N PRO A 59 -11.70 1.41 11.16
CA PRO A 59 -11.58 0.28 10.25
C PRO A 59 -10.57 0.52 9.12
N ASN A 60 -9.75 -0.48 8.84
CA ASN A 60 -8.86 -0.51 7.67
C ASN A 60 -9.00 -1.85 6.95
N SER A 61 -8.61 -1.86 5.68
CA SER A 61 -8.50 -3.08 4.88
C SER A 61 -7.10 -3.20 4.30
N PHE A 62 -6.53 -4.40 4.41
CA PHE A 62 -5.26 -4.74 3.76
C PHE A 62 -5.51 -5.87 2.77
N THR A 63 -5.24 -5.61 1.50
CA THR A 63 -5.51 -6.56 0.41
C THR A 63 -4.22 -6.93 -0.30
N ILE A 64 -3.97 -8.24 -0.45
CA ILE A 64 -2.90 -8.77 -1.27
C ILE A 64 -3.51 -9.43 -2.50
N LYS A 65 -3.03 -9.04 -3.68
CA LYS A 65 -3.37 -9.67 -4.96
C LYS A 65 -2.09 -10.18 -5.62
N ALA A 66 -2.08 -11.45 -5.98
CA ALA A 66 -1.00 -12.07 -6.74
C ALA A 66 -1.56 -12.60 -8.07
N LEU A 67 -0.81 -12.40 -9.15
CA LEU A 67 -1.14 -12.85 -10.49
C LEU A 67 -0.07 -13.84 -10.96
N ASN A 68 -0.47 -14.84 -11.76
CA ASN A 68 0.43 -15.86 -12.31
C ASN A 68 1.23 -16.64 -11.26
N VAL A 69 0.62 -16.93 -10.11
CA VAL A 69 1.22 -17.71 -9.02
C VAL A 69 0.52 -19.06 -8.85
N LYS A 70 1.28 -20.10 -8.49
CA LYS A 70 0.71 -21.42 -8.20
C LYS A 70 -0.04 -21.44 -6.87
N ASN A 71 0.43 -20.68 -5.89
CA ASN A 71 -0.13 -20.62 -4.54
C ASN A 71 0.02 -19.23 -3.90
N LEU A 72 -0.92 -18.80 -3.09
CA LEU A 72 -0.79 -17.56 -2.32
C LEU A 72 -0.80 -17.90 -0.82
N HIS A 73 0.35 -17.73 -0.17
CA HIS A 73 0.46 -17.86 1.28
C HIS A 73 0.77 -16.48 1.86
N VAL A 74 -0.06 -16.05 2.81
CA VAL A 74 0.03 -14.74 3.45
C VAL A 74 0.15 -14.92 4.95
N ALA A 75 1.14 -14.28 5.55
CA ALA A 75 1.30 -14.19 7.00
C ALA A 75 1.45 -12.73 7.38
N VAL A 76 0.69 -12.30 8.39
CA VAL A 76 0.72 -10.94 8.93
C VAL A 76 1.14 -11.02 10.38
N LYS A 77 2.15 -10.22 10.77
CA LYS A 77 2.53 -10.03 12.16
C LYS A 77 2.04 -8.68 12.62
N ILE A 78 1.00 -8.67 13.46
CA ILE A 78 0.51 -7.45 14.11
C ILE A 78 1.40 -7.20 15.33
N LEU A 79 1.99 -6.01 15.40
CA LEU A 79 2.78 -5.56 16.55
C LEU A 79 1.90 -4.59 17.34
N PHE A 80 1.68 -4.90 18.62
CA PHE A 80 0.98 -4.05 19.58
C PHE A 80 1.97 -3.22 20.38
#